data_AF-A0A7V1LRJ2-F1
#
_entry.id   AF-A0A7V1LRJ2-F1
#
_cell.length_a   1.000
_cell.length_b   1.000
_cell.length_c   1.000
_cell.angle_alpha   90.00
_cell.angle_beta   90.00
_cell.angle_gamma   90.00
#
_symmetry.space_group_name_H-M   'P 1'
#
loop_
_entity.id
_entity.type
_entity.pdbx_description
1 polymer ?
#
loop_
_entity_poly.entity_id
_entity_poly.type
_entity_poly.pdbx_seq_one_letter_code
_entity_poly.pdbx_strand_id
1 'polypeptide(L)'
;MGRSLIEIPDNVLERIEENGIAKKDASEELGISKPTLARLLGDLKLRQGDLHNYEAFRNLHLTSMQVDILLSISPIDIAEASLKDKIGAFKILRDKQLVSEGKPTEIKGLLGYLIAMEKEESVSVKASRVKLEDLETIDIPNF
;
A
#
# COMPACT_ATOMS: atom_id res chain seq x y z
N MET A 1 -37.55 -20.22 24.78
CA MET A 1 -38.09 -19.40 23.67
C MET A 1 -36.92 -18.83 22.88
N GLY A 2 -36.38 -19.57 21.92
CA GLY A 2 -35.34 -19.06 21.02
C GLY A 2 -35.99 -18.14 19.99
N ARG A 3 -35.67 -16.84 20.03
CA ARG A 3 -36.13 -15.89 19.01
C ARG A 3 -35.47 -16.22 17.68
N SER A 4 -36.25 -16.24 16.60
CA SER A 4 -35.75 -16.34 15.23
C SER A 4 -34.67 -15.28 15.01
N LEU A 5 -33.47 -15.72 14.64
CA LEU A 5 -32.38 -14.82 14.30
C LEU A 5 -32.75 -14.13 12.98
N ILE A 6 -32.85 -12.81 13.02
CA ILE A 6 -32.96 -12.01 11.79
C ILE A 6 -31.58 -12.07 11.14
N GLU A 7 -31.50 -12.70 9.96
CA GLU A 7 -30.28 -12.78 9.17
C GLU A 7 -30.22 -11.56 8.25
N ILE A 8 -29.29 -10.65 8.56
CA ILE A 8 -28.97 -9.50 7.69
C ILE A 8 -27.69 -9.88 6.94
N PRO A 9 -27.65 -9.71 5.61
CA PRO A 9 -26.44 -9.95 4.82
C PRO A 9 -25.26 -9.08 5.27
N ASP A 10 -24.06 -9.69 5.36
CA ASP A 10 -22.84 -9.02 5.85
C ASP A 10 -22.47 -7.77 5.04
N ASN A 11 -22.72 -7.78 3.72
CA ASN A 11 -22.47 -6.63 2.83
C ASN A 11 -23.33 -5.38 3.15
N VAL A 12 -24.49 -5.56 3.79
CA VAL A 12 -25.34 -4.44 4.23
C VAL A 12 -24.77 -3.83 5.52
N LEU A 13 -24.27 -4.67 6.42
CA LEU A 13 -23.65 -4.25 7.67
C LEU A 13 -22.31 -3.54 7.42
N GLU A 14 -21.51 -4.02 6.47
CA GLU A 14 -20.26 -3.39 6.02
C GLU A 14 -20.50 -1.97 5.49
N ARG A 15 -21.51 -1.78 4.64
CA ARG A 15 -21.89 -0.46 4.13
C ARG A 15 -22.33 0.50 5.23
N ILE A 16 -22.95 0.01 6.29
CA ILE A 16 -23.36 0.85 7.43
C ILE A 16 -22.12 1.37 8.18
N GLU A 17 -21.07 0.57 8.29
CA GLU A 17 -19.79 1.00 8.87
C GLU A 17 -19.01 1.93 7.96
N GLU A 18 -18.87 1.59 6.68
CA GLU A 18 -18.13 2.39 5.69
C GLU A 18 -18.72 3.79 5.52
N ASN A 19 -20.06 3.90 5.53
CA ASN A 19 -20.76 5.17 5.38
C ASN A 19 -20.95 5.92 6.71
N GLY A 20 -20.48 5.37 7.84
CA GLY A 20 -20.58 6.00 9.16
C GLY A 20 -22.01 6.28 9.62
N ILE A 21 -22.99 5.50 9.16
CA ILE A 21 -24.41 5.75 9.45
C ILE A 21 -24.65 5.59 10.95
N ALA A 22 -25.40 6.53 11.54
CA ALA A 22 -25.72 6.47 12.96
C ALA A 22 -26.54 5.20 13.25
N LYS A 23 -26.14 4.45 14.29
CA LYS A 23 -26.79 3.17 14.69
C LYS A 23 -28.29 3.29 14.96
N LYS A 24 -28.78 4.50 15.23
CA LYS A 24 -30.21 4.79 15.39
C LYS A 24 -30.94 4.71 14.06
N ASP A 25 -30.43 5.41 13.06
CA ASP A 25 -31.07 5.53 11.74
C ASP A 25 -30.99 4.19 11.00
N ALA A 26 -29.84 3.51 11.06
CA ALA A 26 -29.68 2.16 10.54
C ALA A 26 -30.59 1.12 11.22
N SER A 27 -30.89 1.27 12.51
CA SER A 27 -31.80 0.37 13.23
C SER A 27 -33.26 0.57 12.82
N GLU A 28 -33.64 1.82 12.53
CA GLU A 28 -34.98 2.18 12.06
C GLU A 28 -35.19 1.74 10.60
N GLU A 29 -34.19 1.93 9.74
CA GLU A 29 -34.20 1.52 8.33
C GLU A 29 -34.25 -0.01 8.15
N LEU A 30 -33.51 -0.75 8.97
CA LEU A 30 -33.47 -2.21 8.93
C LEU A 30 -34.59 -2.88 9.75
N GLY A 31 -35.42 -2.11 10.45
CA GLY A 31 -36.52 -2.63 11.28
C GLY A 31 -36.06 -3.51 12.45
N ILE A 32 -34.83 -3.31 12.95
CA ILE A 32 -34.26 -4.10 14.05
C ILE A 32 -33.96 -3.23 15.27
N SER A 33 -33.86 -3.86 16.45
CA SER A 33 -33.50 -3.12 17.65
C SER A 33 -32.01 -2.71 17.62
N LYS A 34 -31.69 -1.52 18.14
CA LYS A 34 -30.31 -1.04 18.34
C LYS A 34 -29.37 -2.08 18.98
N PRO A 35 -29.75 -2.82 20.05
CA PRO A 35 -28.88 -3.83 20.62
C PRO A 35 -28.66 -5.03 19.68
N THR A 36 -29.65 -5.38 18.84
CA THR A 36 -29.47 -6.42 17.80
C THR A 36 -28.47 -5.98 16.74
N LEU A 37 -28.57 -4.73 16.26
CA LEU A 37 -27.63 -4.17 15.28
C LEU A 37 -26.21 -4.09 15.86
N ALA A 38 -26.08 -3.66 17.11
CA ALA A 38 -24.78 -3.60 17.80
C ALA A 38 -24.13 -4.98 17.95
N ARG A 39 -24.92 -6.02 18.23
CA ARG A 39 -24.43 -7.41 18.29
C ARG A 39 -23.95 -7.89 16.92
N LEU A 40 -24.75 -7.71 15.87
CA LEU A 40 -24.40 -8.12 14.51
C LEU A 40 -23.13 -7.42 14.00
N LEU A 41 -23.00 -6.12 14.24
CA LEU A 41 -21.78 -5.36 13.93
C LEU A 41 -20.56 -5.85 14.74
N GLY A 42 -20.75 -6.20 16.02
CA GLY A 42 -19.70 -6.77 16.85
C GLY A 42 -19.21 -8.13 16.34
N ASP A 43 -20.15 -9.01 15.98
CA ASP A 43 -19.85 -10.33 15.43
C ASP A 43 -19.13 -10.23 14.08
N LEU A 44 -19.53 -9.28 13.22
CA LEU A 44 -18.87 -9.00 11.94
C LEU A 44 -17.44 -8.51 12.15
N LYS A 45 -17.21 -7.61 13.11
CA LYS A 45 -15.85 -7.15 13.48
C LYS A 45 -14.95 -8.22 14.02
N LEU A 46 -15.48 -9.13 14.83
CA LEU A 46 -14.70 -10.26 15.35
C LEU A 46 -14.23 -11.16 14.19
N ARG A 47 -15.14 -11.51 13.27
CA ARG A 47 -14.80 -12.30 12.07
C ARG A 47 -13.80 -11.58 11.15
N GLN A 48 -13.98 -10.27 10.92
CA GLN A 48 -13.04 -9.48 10.11
C GLN A 48 -11.68 -9.30 10.80
N GLY A 49 -11.67 -9.13 12.12
CA GLY A 49 -10.45 -9.05 12.92
C GLY A 49 -9.64 -10.34 12.85
N ASP A 50 -10.29 -11.50 12.95
CA ASP A 50 -9.65 -12.81 12.78
C ASP A 50 -9.07 -12.99 11.38
N LEU A 51 -9.77 -12.52 10.34
CA LEU A 51 -9.29 -12.58 8.96
C LEU A 51 -8.11 -11.63 8.70
N HIS A 52 -8.15 -10.42 9.24
CA HIS A 52 -7.04 -9.46 9.14
C HIS A 52 -5.79 -9.98 9.86
N ASN A 53 -5.97 -10.58 11.03
CA ASN A 53 -4.90 -11.24 11.76
C ASN A 53 -4.33 -12.41 10.95
N TYR A 54 -5.17 -13.23 10.33
CA TYR A 54 -4.74 -14.33 9.46
C TYR A 54 -3.89 -13.85 8.28
N GLU A 55 -4.31 -12.78 7.58
CA GLU A 55 -3.54 -12.17 6.49
C GLU A 55 -2.15 -11.70 6.96
N ALA A 56 -2.10 -10.99 8.10
CA ALA A 56 -0.86 -10.54 8.71
C ALA A 56 0.06 -11.72 9.09
N PHE A 57 -0.48 -12.75 9.74
CA PHE A 57 0.26 -13.96 10.09
C PHE A 57 0.74 -14.72 8.85
N ARG A 58 -0.09 -14.82 7.81
CA ARG A 58 0.29 -15.47 6.55
C ARG A 58 1.44 -14.72 5.90
N ASN A 59 1.37 -13.40 5.83
CA ASN A 59 2.44 -12.59 5.23
C ASN A 59 3.75 -12.74 6.00
N LEU A 60 3.69 -12.76 7.34
CA LEU A 60 4.85 -13.00 8.18
C LEU A 60 5.44 -14.40 7.97
N HIS A 61 4.60 -15.42 7.88
CA HIS A 61 5.02 -16.79 7.61
C HIS A 61 5.65 -16.94 6.22
N LEU A 62 5.04 -16.35 5.19
CA LEU A 62 5.58 -16.32 3.83
C LEU A 62 6.95 -15.61 3.79
N THR A 63 7.09 -14.51 4.53
CA THR A 63 8.36 -13.79 4.64
C THR A 63 9.42 -14.68 5.30
N SER A 64 9.07 -15.41 6.36
CA SER A 64 9.97 -16.37 7.00
C SER A 64 10.45 -17.44 6.01
N MET A 65 9.53 -18.06 5.27
CA MET A 65 9.89 -19.08 4.27
C MET A 65 10.81 -18.52 3.18
N GLN A 66 10.57 -17.29 2.74
CA GLN A 66 11.44 -16.62 1.75
C GLN A 66 12.85 -16.41 2.31
N VAL A 67 12.98 -16.03 3.58
CA VAL A 67 14.28 -15.90 4.25
C VAL A 67 14.99 -17.24 4.33
N ASP A 68 14.28 -18.31 4.72
CA ASP A 68 14.85 -19.66 4.81
C ASP A 68 15.38 -20.13 3.45
N ILE A 69 14.63 -19.90 2.38
CA ILE A 69 15.07 -20.19 1.00
C ILE A 69 16.34 -19.40 0.67
N LEU A 70 16.38 -18.09 0.95
CA LEU A 70 17.55 -17.26 0.66
C LEU A 70 18.79 -17.72 1.43
N LEU A 71 18.64 -18.11 2.69
CA LEU A 71 19.74 -18.62 3.52
C LEU A 71 20.21 -20.01 3.10
N SER A 72 19.34 -20.81 2.47
CA SER A 72 19.69 -22.14 1.96
C SER A 72 20.53 -22.11 0.68
N ILE A 73 20.55 -20.99 -0.05
CA ILE A 73 21.32 -20.85 -1.29
C ILE A 73 22.81 -20.77 -0.94
N SER A 74 23.57 -21.78 -1.35
CA SER A 74 25.02 -21.82 -1.16
C SER A 74 25.78 -21.25 -2.36
N PRO A 75 27.05 -20.85 -2.20
CA PRO A 75 27.91 -20.46 -3.31
C PRO A 75 28.08 -21.56 -4.37
N ILE A 76 27.99 -22.83 -3.97
CA ILE A 76 28.10 -23.98 -4.86
C ILE A 76 26.88 -24.04 -5.77
N ASP A 77 25.67 -23.85 -5.22
CA ASP A 77 24.43 -23.83 -6.01
C ASP A 77 24.46 -22.72 -7.07
N ILE A 78 25.02 -21.56 -6.73
CA ILE A 78 25.21 -20.44 -7.66
C ILE A 78 26.24 -20.82 -8.74
N ALA A 79 27.33 -21.50 -8.38
CA ALA A 79 28.37 -21.90 -9.32
C ALA A 79 27.90 -22.98 -10.30
N GLU A 80 27.07 -23.92 -9.84
CA GLU A 80 26.53 -25.02 -10.65
C GLU A 80 25.29 -24.62 -11.47
N ALA A 81 24.63 -23.50 -11.12
CA ALA A 81 23.48 -23.00 -11.86
C ALA A 81 23.76 -22.80 -13.36
N SER A 82 22.72 -22.98 -14.18
CA SER A 82 22.82 -22.81 -15.63
C SER A 82 23.16 -21.37 -16.00
N LEU A 83 23.81 -21.16 -17.16
CA LEU A 83 24.12 -19.81 -17.64
C LEU A 83 22.85 -18.95 -17.77
N LYS A 84 21.72 -19.56 -18.18
CA LYS A 84 20.43 -18.88 -18.30
C LYS A 84 19.95 -18.34 -16.94
N ASP A 85 20.05 -19.16 -15.89
CA ASP A 85 19.61 -18.78 -14.55
C ASP A 85 20.51 -17.72 -13.94
N LYS A 86 21.83 -17.82 -14.16
CA LYS A 86 22.81 -16.79 -13.75
C LYS A 86 22.54 -15.44 -14.40
N ILE A 87 22.27 -15.41 -15.71
CA ILE A 87 21.93 -14.18 -16.43
C ILE A 87 20.59 -13.61 -15.93
N GLY A 88 19.60 -14.47 -15.70
CA GLY A 88 18.30 -14.09 -15.15
C GLY A 88 18.44 -13.45 -13.76
N ALA A 89 19.17 -14.10 -12.85
CA ALA A 89 19.46 -13.59 -11.52
C ALA A 89 20.20 -12.25 -11.58
N PHE A 90 21.22 -12.13 -12.43
CA PHE A 90 21.94 -10.87 -12.62
C PHE A 90 21.01 -9.73 -13.06
N LYS A 91 20.15 -9.97 -14.05
CA LYS A 91 19.18 -8.95 -14.53
C LYS A 91 18.27 -8.49 -13.40
N ILE A 92 17.67 -9.44 -12.65
CA ILE A 92 16.76 -9.12 -11.54
C ILE A 92 17.50 -8.29 -10.47
N LEU A 93 18.70 -8.70 -10.08
CA LEU A 93 19.50 -7.97 -9.09
C LEU A 93 19.84 -6.56 -9.58
N ARG A 94 20.18 -6.41 -10.85
CA ARG A 94 20.49 -5.11 -11.45
C ARG A 94 19.26 -4.21 -11.49
N ASP A 95 18.10 -4.74 -11.85
CA ASP A 95 16.84 -3.99 -11.85
C ASP A 95 16.46 -3.52 -10.44
N LYS A 96 16.64 -4.37 -9.43
CA LYS A 96 16.41 -4.01 -8.02
C LYS A 96 17.40 -2.97 -7.50
N GLN A 97 18.66 -3.06 -7.90
CA GLN A 97 19.67 -2.05 -7.58
C GLN A 97 19.26 -0.67 -8.13
N LEU A 98 18.80 -0.60 -9.38
CA LEU A 98 18.37 0.66 -10.00
C LEU A 98 17.16 1.28 -9.28
N VAL A 99 16.22 0.44 -8.83
CA VAL A 99 15.10 0.88 -7.99
C VAL A 99 15.60 1.43 -6.63
N SER A 100 16.54 0.75 -5.98
CA SER A 100 17.13 1.19 -4.70
C SER A 100 17.93 2.49 -4.83
N GLU A 101 18.55 2.73 -5.98
CA GLU A 101 19.28 3.97 -6.31
C GLU A 101 18.34 5.12 -6.73
N GLY A 102 17.02 4.91 -6.68
CA GLY A 102 16.02 5.94 -7.00
C GLY A 102 15.97 6.29 -8.50
N LYS A 103 16.40 5.36 -9.37
CA LYS A 103 16.26 5.42 -10.83
C LYS A 103 15.26 4.32 -11.26
N PRO A 104 13.94 4.56 -11.13
CA PRO A 104 12.95 3.56 -11.49
C PRO A 104 13.06 3.26 -12.98
N THR A 105 13.41 2.02 -13.34
CA THR A 105 13.49 1.58 -14.74
C THR A 105 12.13 1.36 -15.37
N GLU A 106 11.07 1.28 -14.57
CA GLU A 106 9.70 1.13 -15.04
C GLU A 106 8.76 1.98 -14.16
N ILE A 107 8.16 3.01 -14.74
CA ILE A 107 7.02 3.68 -14.12
C ILE A 107 5.83 2.73 -14.24
N LYS A 108 5.69 1.82 -13.27
CA LYS A 108 4.55 0.90 -13.19
C LYS A 108 3.39 1.61 -12.48
N GLY A 109 2.52 2.21 -13.28
CA GLY A 109 1.21 2.72 -12.86
C GLY A 109 1.14 4.23 -12.61
N LEU A 110 -0.11 4.71 -12.48
CA LEU A 110 -0.44 6.14 -12.35
C LEU A 110 0.25 6.81 -11.15
N LEU A 111 0.39 6.11 -10.03
CA LEU A 111 1.07 6.66 -8.84
C LEU A 111 2.56 6.90 -9.11
N GLY A 112 3.23 5.98 -9.83
CA GLY A 112 4.62 6.18 -10.23
C GLY A 112 4.78 7.35 -11.20
N TYR A 113 3.80 7.55 -12.08
CA TYR A 113 3.78 8.67 -13.01
C TYR A 113 3.60 10.01 -12.28
N LEU A 114 2.69 10.07 -11.30
CA LEU A 114 2.46 11.26 -10.48
C LEU A 114 3.70 11.62 -9.65
N ILE A 115 4.37 10.64 -9.04
CA ILE A 115 5.62 10.86 -8.30
C ILE A 115 6.75 11.36 -9.22
N ALA A 116 6.82 10.86 -10.45
CA ALA A 116 7.79 11.35 -11.44
C ALA A 116 7.51 12.80 -11.85
N MET A 117 6.24 13.15 -12.11
CA MET A 117 5.83 14.52 -12.41
C MET A 117 6.11 15.48 -11.26
N GLU A 118 5.80 15.09 -10.02
CA GLU A 118 6.09 15.91 -8.83
C GLU A 118 7.59 16.17 -8.68
N LYS A 119 8.42 15.17 -8.99
CA LYS A 119 9.87 15.31 -8.96
C LYS A 119 10.36 16.26 -10.06
N GLU A 120 9.81 16.19 -11.28
CA GLU A 120 10.13 17.12 -12.37
C GLU A 120 9.68 18.56 -12.08
N GLU A 121 8.49 18.74 -11.50
CA GLU A 121 8.01 20.06 -11.04
C GLU A 121 8.89 20.63 -9.93
N SER A 122 9.33 19.81 -8.98
CA SER A 122 10.23 20.28 -7.92
C SER A 122 11.59 20.74 -8.46
N VAL A 123 12.07 20.13 -9.55
CA VAL A 123 13.32 20.51 -10.22
C VAL A 123 13.11 21.77 -11.06
N SER A 124 11.97 21.93 -11.74
CA SER A 124 11.66 23.12 -12.52
C SER A 124 11.40 24.36 -11.66
N VAL A 125 10.75 24.20 -10.50
CA VAL A 125 10.53 25.27 -9.50
C VAL A 125 11.86 25.71 -8.87
N LYS A 126 12.77 24.77 -8.57
CA LYS A 126 14.12 25.10 -8.11
C LYS A 126 14.93 25.83 -9.20
N ALA A 127 14.85 25.38 -10.45
CA ALA A 127 15.54 26.02 -11.57
C ALA A 127 15.00 27.43 -11.90
N SER A 128 13.73 27.71 -11.61
CA SER A 128 13.13 29.03 -11.82
C SER A 128 13.41 30.00 -10.67
N ARG A 129 13.57 29.52 -9.43
CA ARG A 129 14.03 30.35 -8.30
C ARG A 129 15.47 30.83 -8.46
N VAL A 130 16.38 29.95 -8.90
CA VAL A 130 17.79 30.32 -9.13
C VAL A 130 17.92 31.46 -10.16
N LYS A 131 17.06 31.48 -11.20
CA LYS A 131 17.08 32.53 -12.23
C LYS A 131 16.58 33.90 -11.77
N LEU A 132 15.78 33.96 -10.69
CA LEU A 132 15.25 35.23 -10.16
C LEU A 132 16.28 35.93 -9.26
N GLU A 133 17.08 35.15 -8.51
CA GLU A 133 18.13 35.68 -7.64
C GLU A 133 19.31 36.27 -8.43
N ASP A 134 19.60 35.74 -9.63
CA ASP A 134 20.66 36.25 -10.52
C ASP A 134 20.29 37.60 -11.22
N LEU A 135 19.03 38.05 -11.13
CA LEU A 135 18.56 39.31 -11.74
C LEU A 135 18.56 40.49 -10.75
N GLU A 136 18.71 40.25 -9.44
CA GLU A 136 18.66 41.30 -8.42
C GLU A 136 20.03 41.98 -8.14
N THR A 137 21.12 41.53 -8.77
CA THR A 137 22.46 42.13 -8.64
C THR A 137 22.86 43.00 -9.83
N ILE A 138 21.92 43.75 -10.42
CA ILE A 138 22.31 44.88 -11.28
C ILE A 138 22.59 46.07 -10.37
N ASP A 139 23.87 46.27 -10.05
CA ASP A 139 24.39 47.50 -9.46
C ASP A 139 23.91 48.69 -10.31
N ILE A 140 22.96 49.47 -9.79
CA ILE A 140 22.58 50.74 -10.40
C ILE A 140 23.67 51.74 -9.99
N PRO A 141 24.51 52.25 -10.92
CA PRO A 141 25.50 53.25 -10.57
C PRO A 141 24.77 54.54 -10.20
N ASN A 142 24.97 54.99 -8.95
CA ASN A 142 24.54 56.31 -8.50
C ASN A 142 25.15 57.37 -9.40
N PHE A 143 24.31 58.12 -10.10
CA PHE A 143 24.67 59.40 -10.73
C PHE A 143 24.45 60.54 -9.74
#